data_AF-A0A2E8QFU4-F1
#
_entry.id   AF-A0A2E8QFU4-F1
#
_cell.length_a   1.000
_cell.length_b   1.000
_cell.length_c   1.000
_cell.angle_alpha   90.00
_cell.angle_beta   90.00
_cell.angle_gamma   90.00
#
_symmetry.space_group_name_H-M   'P 1'
#
loop_
_entity.id
_entity.type
_entity.pdbx_description
1 polymer ?
#
loop_
_entity_poly.entity_id
_entity_poly.type
_entity_poly.pdbx_seq_one_letter_code
_entity_poly.pdbx_strand_id
1 'polypeptide(L)'
;MNRYEFEDKISDYLDNQLSISERRKFESFLDKDSEARDLLKSVRKTIDLLDTSWPQKASEEFLPNLLKRIEAEKSNIRIKSQTNEKTLLFGFSPSNAFLLSTALVCFIAISVNIFPDLTGSAQSSIVNEINQKTDSNQSTQVANDESPAFDADSSDSTGLPGSNIKLNDKIKLVKNQR
;
A
#
# COMPACT_ATOMS: atom_id res chain seq x y z
N MET A 1 34.12 3.31 25.73
CA MET A 1 34.06 2.87 24.33
C MET A 1 35.39 3.18 23.68
N ASN A 2 35.67 2.58 22.53
CA ASN A 2 36.83 2.91 21.71
C ASN A 2 36.51 4.08 20.76
N ARG A 3 37.53 4.60 20.04
CA ARG A 3 37.36 5.72 19.11
C ARG A 3 36.38 5.42 17.97
N TYR A 4 36.40 4.23 17.41
CA TYR A 4 35.52 3.86 16.30
C TYR A 4 34.06 3.74 16.74
N GLU A 5 33.81 3.15 17.91
CA GLU A 5 32.49 3.09 18.55
C GLU A 5 31.95 4.49 18.90
N PHE A 6 32.84 5.42 19.25
CA PHE A 6 32.46 6.81 19.44
C PHE A 6 32.02 7.45 18.13
N GLU A 7 32.86 7.37 17.09
CA GLU A 7 32.61 7.97 15.78
C GLU A 7 31.31 7.45 15.14
N ASP A 8 31.06 6.14 15.22
CA ASP A 8 29.84 5.49 14.73
C ASP A 8 28.57 6.02 15.43
N LYS A 9 28.66 6.34 16.73
CA LYS A 9 27.54 6.79 17.55
C LYS A 9 27.33 8.31 17.56
N ILE A 10 28.14 9.08 16.81
CA ILE A 10 28.00 10.55 16.78
C ILE A 10 26.61 10.94 16.26
N SER A 11 26.15 10.33 15.17
CA SER A 11 24.84 10.61 14.57
C SER A 11 23.71 10.31 15.55
N ASP A 12 23.72 9.11 16.14
CA ASP A 12 22.73 8.69 17.13
C ASP A 12 22.71 9.59 18.37
N TYR A 13 23.88 10.09 18.80
CA TYR A 13 23.97 11.03 19.91
C TYR A 13 23.34 12.39 19.57
N LEU A 14 23.62 12.93 18.38
CA LEU A 14 23.09 14.20 17.92
C LEU A 14 21.58 14.16 17.70
N ASP A 15 21.07 13.05 17.17
CA ASP A 15 19.64 12.80 16.95
C ASP A 15 18.90 12.30 18.20
N ASN A 16 19.59 12.21 19.34
CA ASN A 16 19.03 11.79 20.63
C ASN A 16 18.43 10.35 20.59
N GLN A 17 19.03 9.46 19.79
CA GLN A 17 18.62 8.06 19.61
C GLN A 17 19.35 7.08 20.53
N LEU A 18 20.44 7.49 21.19
CA LEU A 18 21.16 6.63 22.13
C LEU A 18 20.35 6.32 23.40
N SER A 19 20.47 5.09 23.90
CA SER A 19 19.93 4.74 25.21
C SER A 19 20.66 5.52 26.33
N ILE A 20 20.00 5.70 27.48
CA ILE A 20 20.56 6.42 28.64
C ILE A 20 21.93 5.83 29.06
N SER A 21 22.05 4.50 29.01
CA SER A 21 23.28 3.81 29.39
C SER A 21 24.44 4.07 28.43
N GLU A 22 24.14 4.14 27.12
CA GLU A 22 25.12 4.41 26.08
C GLU A 22 25.51 5.87 26.05
N ARG A 23 24.55 6.77 26.24
CA ARG A 23 24.81 8.20 26.36
C ARG A 23 25.78 8.50 27.49
N ARG A 24 25.63 7.86 28.66
CA ARG A 24 26.60 8.00 29.75
C ARG A 24 27.99 7.53 29.36
N LYS A 25 28.12 6.39 28.69
CA LYS A 25 29.41 5.90 28.17
C LYS A 25 29.98 6.86 27.12
N PHE A 26 29.10 7.49 26.34
CA PHE A 26 29.44 8.43 25.29
C PHE A 26 30.04 9.72 25.85
N GLU A 27 29.31 10.34 26.77
CA GLU A 27 29.74 11.54 27.50
C GLU A 27 30.99 11.27 28.35
N SER A 28 31.08 10.11 28.99
CA SER A 28 32.28 9.72 29.75
C SER A 28 33.54 9.58 28.89
N PHE A 29 33.41 9.30 27.59
CA PHE A 29 34.54 9.26 26.66
C PHE A 29 34.90 10.68 26.20
N LEU A 30 33.90 11.52 25.91
CA LEU A 30 34.07 12.94 25.60
C LEU A 30 34.80 13.71 26.71
N ASP A 31 34.62 13.34 27.97
CA ASP A 31 35.31 14.00 29.08
C ASP A 31 36.78 13.57 29.21
N LYS A 32 37.14 12.41 28.65
CA LYS A 32 38.50 11.84 28.74
C LYS A 32 39.38 12.19 27.56
N ASP A 33 38.78 12.41 26.39
CA ASP A 33 39.51 12.60 25.13
C ASP A 33 39.15 13.95 24.51
N SER A 34 40.15 14.85 24.41
CA SER A 34 39.99 16.15 23.78
C SER A 34 39.73 16.06 22.27
N GLU A 35 40.32 15.07 21.57
CA GLU A 35 40.12 14.89 20.13
C GLU A 35 38.66 14.54 19.83
N ALA A 36 38.06 13.69 20.67
CA ALA A 36 36.65 13.32 20.57
C ALA A 36 35.72 14.55 20.69
N ARG A 37 36.05 15.48 21.60
CA ARG A 37 35.30 16.73 21.78
C ARG A 37 35.41 17.64 20.56
N ASP A 38 36.61 17.78 20.02
CA ASP A 38 36.86 18.61 18.85
C ASP A 38 36.16 18.05 17.61
N LEU A 39 36.15 16.72 17.46
CA LEU A 39 35.40 16.06 16.41
C LEU A 39 33.90 16.35 16.53
N LEU A 40 33.28 16.11 17.69
CA LEU A 40 31.85 16.38 17.89
C LEU A 40 31.50 17.86 17.64
N LYS A 41 32.37 18.78 18.07
CA LYS A 41 32.22 20.21 17.84
C LYS A 41 32.30 20.56 16.35
N SER A 42 33.21 19.92 15.60
CA SER A 42 33.34 20.11 14.15
C SER A 42 32.11 19.60 13.39
N VAL A 43 31.56 18.45 13.79
CA VAL A 43 30.34 17.89 13.21
C VAL A 43 29.16 18.81 13.48
N ARG A 44 28.95 19.24 14.74
CA ARG A 44 27.87 20.20 15.07
C ARG A 44 27.99 21.49 14.27
N LYS A 45 29.19 22.05 14.17
CA LYS A 45 29.43 23.25 13.36
C LYS A 45 29.09 23.02 11.87
N THR A 46 29.37 21.84 11.35
CA THR A 46 29.05 21.49 9.95
C THR A 46 27.55 21.42 9.75
N ILE A 47 26.81 20.81 10.69
CA ILE A 47 25.34 20.79 10.68
C ILE A 47 24.79 22.22 10.75
N ASP A 48 25.29 23.05 11.68
CA ASP A 48 24.85 24.44 11.79
C ASP A 48 25.10 25.22 10.48
N LEU A 49 26.21 24.97 9.79
CA LEU A 49 26.51 25.57 8.48
C LEU A 49 25.57 25.09 7.38
N LEU A 50 25.12 23.84 7.42
CA LEU A 50 24.14 23.29 6.48
C LEU A 50 22.73 23.78 6.78
N ASP A 51 22.35 23.90 8.05
CA ASP A 51 21.05 24.42 8.47
C ASP A 51 20.92 25.92 8.18
N THR A 52 22.03 26.65 8.25
CA THR A 52 22.11 28.07 7.85
C THR A 52 22.29 28.28 6.36
N SER A 53 22.33 27.21 5.56
CA SER A 53 22.33 27.34 4.10
C SER A 53 21.12 28.16 3.66
N TRP A 54 21.35 29.02 2.67
CA TRP A 54 20.44 30.09 2.28
C TRP A 54 19.00 29.57 2.21
N PRO A 55 18.06 30.08 3.02
CA PRO A 55 16.70 29.57 3.02
C PRO A 55 16.19 29.68 1.59
N GLN A 56 16.02 28.53 0.92
CA GLN A 56 15.63 28.49 -0.47
C GLN A 56 14.17 28.90 -0.53
N LYS A 57 13.94 30.21 -0.63
CA LYS A 57 12.61 30.76 -0.79
C LYS A 57 12.07 30.25 -2.13
N ALA A 58 10.95 29.55 -2.07
CA ALA A 58 10.16 29.29 -3.26
C ALA A 58 9.78 30.64 -3.90
N SER A 59 9.45 30.64 -5.20
CA SER A 59 8.91 31.84 -5.82
C SER A 59 7.67 32.31 -5.06
N GLU A 60 7.45 33.61 -5.00
CA GLU A 60 6.28 34.20 -4.30
C GLU A 60 4.96 33.65 -4.84
N GLU A 61 4.97 33.20 -6.10
CA GLU A 61 3.84 32.61 -6.79
C GLU A 61 3.65 31.10 -6.54
N PHE A 62 4.61 30.40 -5.92
CA PHE A 62 4.52 28.95 -5.73
C PHE A 62 3.32 28.56 -4.87
N LEU A 63 3.18 29.17 -3.69
CA LEU A 63 2.09 28.89 -2.77
C LEU A 63 0.70 29.20 -3.37
N PRO A 64 0.44 30.38 -3.95
CA PRO A 64 -0.87 30.65 -4.55
C PRO A 64 -1.17 29.74 -5.75
N ASN A 65 -0.17 29.41 -6.58
CA ASN A 65 -0.38 28.47 -7.69
C ASN A 65 -0.66 27.04 -7.21
N LEU A 66 0.01 26.60 -6.14
CA LEU A 66 -0.23 25.30 -5.53
C LEU A 66 -1.65 25.21 -4.97
N LEU A 67 -2.07 26.20 -4.18
CA LEU A 67 -3.41 26.26 -3.61
C LEU A 67 -4.48 26.27 -4.71
N LYS A 68 -4.29 27.08 -5.75
CA LYS A 68 -5.19 27.13 -6.91
C LYS A 68 -5.31 25.76 -7.60
N ARG A 69 -4.18 25.04 -7.74
CA ARG A 69 -4.18 23.70 -8.34
C ARG A 69 -4.89 22.67 -7.45
N ILE A 70 -4.68 22.71 -6.14
CA ILE A 70 -5.36 21.85 -5.17
C ILE A 70 -6.89 22.06 -5.23
N GLU A 71 -7.34 23.31 -5.29
CA GLU A 71 -8.77 23.63 -5.41
C GLU A 71 -9.36 23.17 -6.75
N ALA A 72 -8.63 23.38 -7.85
CA ALA A 72 -9.05 22.91 -9.17
C ALA A 72 -9.20 21.38 -9.20
N GLU A 73 -8.23 20.64 -8.67
CA GLU A 73 -8.31 19.17 -8.58
C GLU A 73 -9.44 18.69 -7.67
N LYS A 74 -9.62 19.34 -6.51
CA LYS A 74 -10.76 19.05 -5.61
C LYS A 74 -12.11 19.20 -6.33
N SER A 75 -12.26 20.25 -7.13
CA SER A 75 -13.47 20.47 -7.93
C SER A 75 -13.64 19.44 -9.06
N ASN A 76 -12.54 19.04 -9.72
CA ASN A 76 -12.54 18.02 -10.76
C ASN A 76 -12.92 16.63 -10.22
N ILE A 77 -12.43 16.26 -9.04
CA ILE A 77 -12.83 15.00 -8.37
C ILE A 77 -14.34 14.98 -8.11
N ARG A 78 -14.89 16.11 -7.63
CA ARG A 78 -16.34 16.25 -7.38
C ARG A 78 -17.16 16.12 -8.67
N ILE A 79 -16.71 16.71 -9.78
CA ILE A 79 -17.39 16.64 -11.08
C ILE A 79 -17.26 15.24 -11.70
N LYS A 80 -16.12 14.56 -11.54
CA LYS A 80 -15.91 13.19 -12.01
C LYS A 80 -16.75 12.16 -11.23
N SER A 81 -16.96 12.40 -9.93
CA SER A 81 -17.92 11.63 -9.13
C SER A 81 -19.33 11.74 -9.71
N GLN A 82 -19.78 12.97 -10.01
CA GLN A 82 -21.15 13.25 -10.41
C GLN A 82 -21.49 12.81 -11.86
N THR A 83 -20.51 12.71 -12.75
CA THR A 83 -20.70 12.26 -14.15
C THR A 83 -20.60 10.74 -14.33
N ASN A 84 -20.12 10.01 -13.32
CA ASN A 84 -20.05 8.54 -13.33
C ASN A 84 -21.11 7.89 -12.44
N GLU A 85 -22.15 8.63 -12.04
CA GLU A 85 -23.30 8.07 -11.34
C GLU A 85 -24.21 7.37 -12.36
N LYS A 86 -23.68 6.31 -12.98
CA LYS A 86 -24.53 5.24 -13.50
C LYS A 86 -25.41 4.86 -12.31
N THR A 87 -26.72 5.06 -12.42
CA THR A 87 -27.67 4.78 -11.34
C THR A 87 -27.54 3.31 -10.93
N LEU A 88 -26.71 3.04 -9.91
CA LEU A 88 -26.50 1.72 -9.36
C LEU A 88 -27.73 1.39 -8.52
N LEU A 89 -28.58 0.51 -9.03
CA LEU A 89 -29.70 -0.01 -8.26
C LEU A 89 -29.13 -1.09 -7.33
N PHE A 90 -29.15 -0.84 -6.02
CA PHE A 90 -28.66 -1.78 -5.01
C PHE A 90 -27.19 -2.21 -5.22
N GLY A 91 -26.33 -1.29 -5.69
CA GLY A 91 -24.91 -1.57 -5.93
C GLY A 91 -24.59 -2.32 -7.22
N PHE A 92 -25.58 -2.65 -8.06
CA PHE A 92 -25.39 -3.33 -9.35
C PHE A 92 -25.61 -2.38 -10.54
N SER A 93 -24.82 -2.58 -11.60
CA SER A 93 -25.10 -2.00 -12.93
C SER A 93 -26.45 -2.54 -13.46
N PRO A 94 -27.31 -1.74 -14.12
CA PRO A 94 -28.61 -2.19 -14.63
C PRO A 94 -28.56 -3.47 -15.47
N SER A 95 -27.51 -3.65 -16.28
CA SER A 95 -27.28 -4.87 -17.06
C SER A 95 -27.04 -6.12 -16.19
N ASN A 96 -26.28 -5.95 -15.11
CA ASN A 96 -25.90 -7.04 -14.21
C ASN A 96 -27.06 -7.40 -13.27
N ALA A 97 -27.85 -6.41 -12.85
CA ALA A 97 -29.08 -6.63 -12.10
C ALA A 97 -30.07 -7.47 -12.92
N PHE A 98 -30.22 -7.18 -14.22
CA PHE A 98 -31.06 -7.97 -15.12
C PHE A 98 -30.56 -9.41 -15.26
N LEU A 99 -29.25 -9.60 -15.45
CA LEU A 99 -28.65 -10.94 -15.56
C LEU A 99 -28.86 -11.76 -14.27
N LEU A 100 -28.60 -11.17 -13.09
CA LEU A 100 -28.76 -11.82 -11.79
C LEU A 100 -30.23 -12.16 -11.51
N SER A 101 -31.14 -11.21 -11.76
CA SER A 101 -32.58 -11.44 -11.61
C SER A 101 -33.07 -12.56 -12.51
N THR A 102 -32.61 -12.61 -13.76
CA THR A 102 -32.98 -13.67 -14.71
C THR A 102 -32.43 -15.03 -14.27
N ALA A 103 -31.17 -15.08 -13.84
CA ALA A 103 -30.56 -16.30 -13.32
C ALA A 103 -31.28 -16.82 -12.07
N LEU A 104 -31.71 -15.94 -11.16
CA LEU A 104 -32.47 -16.30 -9.97
C LEU A 104 -33.83 -16.93 -10.34
N VAL A 105 -34.55 -16.33 -11.28
CA VAL A 105 -35.83 -16.86 -11.77
C VAL A 105 -35.64 -18.23 -12.44
N CYS A 106 -34.62 -18.37 -13.29
CA CYS A 106 -34.28 -19.66 -13.90
C CYS A 106 -33.92 -20.72 -12.85
N PHE A 107 -33.13 -20.35 -11.84
CA PHE A 107 -32.74 -21.25 -10.77
C PHE A 107 -33.97 -21.75 -9.99
N ILE A 108 -34.92 -20.86 -9.67
CA ILE A 108 -36.18 -21.25 -9.00
C ILE A 108 -37.00 -22.19 -9.89
N ALA A 109 -37.14 -21.86 -11.18
CA ALA A 109 -37.90 -22.69 -12.12
C ALA A 109 -37.29 -24.09 -12.29
N ILE A 110 -35.96 -24.18 -12.37
CA ILE A 110 -35.23 -25.46 -12.43
C ILE A 110 -35.38 -26.20 -11.11
N SER A 111 -35.29 -25.52 -9.97
CA SER A 111 -35.44 -26.14 -8.64
C SER A 111 -36.82 -26.78 -8.45
N VAL A 112 -37.88 -26.10 -8.90
CA VAL A 112 -39.25 -26.64 -8.86
C VAL A 112 -39.42 -27.84 -9.79
N ASN A 113 -38.75 -27.84 -10.96
CA ASN A 113 -38.82 -28.96 -11.90
C ASN A 113 -37.98 -30.18 -11.46
N ILE A 114 -36.87 -29.97 -10.75
CA ILE A 114 -35.99 -31.06 -10.28
C ILE A 114 -36.54 -31.69 -9.00
N PHE A 115 -37.16 -30.90 -8.12
CA PHE A 115 -37.76 -31.38 -6.88
C PHE A 115 -39.25 -31.03 -6.79
N PRO A 116 -40.13 -31.69 -7.56
CA PRO A 116 -41.57 -31.45 -7.48
C PRO A 116 -42.13 -31.77 -6.08
N ASP A 117 -41.51 -32.72 -5.38
CA ASP A 117 -41.94 -33.20 -4.07
C ASP A 117 -41.73 -32.21 -2.92
N LEU A 118 -40.93 -31.15 -3.09
CA LEU A 118 -40.78 -30.10 -2.06
C LEU A 118 -41.97 -29.14 -1.99
N THR A 119 -42.83 -29.13 -3.01
CA THR A 119 -44.06 -28.32 -3.00
C THR A 119 -45.26 -29.10 -2.46
N GLY A 120 -45.10 -30.41 -2.23
CA GLY A 120 -46.09 -31.29 -1.62
C GLY A 120 -45.75 -31.61 -0.18
N SER A 121 -46.38 -30.89 0.75
CA SER A 121 -46.59 -31.31 2.15
C SER A 121 -45.35 -31.61 2.99
N ALA A 122 -45.11 -30.75 3.99
CA ALA A 122 -44.38 -31.11 5.19
C ALA A 122 -44.99 -32.39 5.82
N GLN A 123 -44.32 -33.52 5.68
CA GLN A 123 -44.55 -34.70 6.51
C GLN A 123 -43.19 -35.20 7.01
N SER A 124 -42.94 -34.90 8.27
CA SER A 124 -41.88 -35.48 9.08
C SER A 124 -42.13 -36.97 9.27
N SER A 125 -41.16 -37.81 8.93
CA SER A 125 -41.03 -39.14 9.51
C SER A 125 -39.55 -39.38 9.86
N ILE A 126 -39.25 -39.08 11.12
CA ILE A 126 -38.04 -39.54 11.79
C ILE A 126 -38.15 -41.07 11.88
N VAL A 127 -37.28 -41.79 11.17
CA VAL A 127 -37.03 -43.21 11.44
C VAL A 127 -35.56 -43.37 11.78
N ASN A 128 -35.35 -43.69 13.05
CA ASN A 128 -34.08 -44.03 13.66
C ASN A 128 -33.84 -45.52 13.40
N GLU A 129 -32.82 -45.88 12.62
CA GLU A 129 -32.20 -47.21 12.71
C GLU A 129 -30.69 -47.06 12.83
N ILE A 130 -30.25 -47.14 14.08
CA ILE A 130 -28.86 -47.43 14.46
C ILE A 130 -28.77 -48.94 14.57
N ASN A 131 -27.94 -49.60 13.75
CA ASN A 131 -27.06 -50.70 14.19
C ASN A 131 -26.02 -51.09 13.12
N GLN A 132 -24.82 -50.54 13.33
CA GLN A 132 -23.48 -51.13 13.23
C GLN A 132 -23.24 -52.37 12.35
N LYS A 133 -22.26 -52.27 11.43
CA LYS A 133 -21.07 -53.14 11.47
C LYS A 133 -19.84 -52.52 10.78
N THR A 134 -18.73 -52.57 11.50
CA THR A 134 -17.37 -52.11 11.22
C THR A 134 -16.65 -52.97 10.16
N ASP A 135 -15.60 -52.36 9.59
CA ASP A 135 -14.38 -52.91 8.97
C ASP A 135 -14.36 -53.13 7.45
N SER A 136 -13.71 -52.19 6.74
CA SER A 136 -12.40 -52.49 6.17
C SER A 136 -11.68 -51.28 5.59
N ASN A 137 -10.39 -51.25 5.92
CA ASN A 137 -9.35 -50.33 5.51
C ASN A 137 -9.24 -50.13 4.00
N GLN A 138 -9.02 -48.89 3.56
CA GLN A 138 -8.00 -48.60 2.55
C GLN A 138 -7.44 -47.19 2.72
N SER A 139 -6.19 -47.16 3.20
CA SER A 139 -5.25 -46.05 3.07
C SER A 139 -5.02 -45.73 1.60
N THR A 140 -4.80 -44.45 1.24
CA THR A 140 -3.62 -44.02 0.43
C THR A 140 -3.55 -42.48 0.36
N GLN A 141 -2.52 -41.97 1.05
CA GLN A 141 -1.57 -40.91 0.70
C GLN A 141 -1.94 -39.43 0.59
N VAL A 142 -1.19 -38.71 1.42
CA VAL A 142 -0.77 -37.31 1.40
C VAL A 142 0.01 -36.99 0.11
N ALA A 143 -0.31 -35.86 -0.52
CA ALA A 143 0.68 -35.08 -1.27
C ALA A 143 0.52 -33.62 -0.85
N ASN A 144 1.52 -33.12 -0.12
CA ASN A 144 1.78 -31.70 0.04
C ASN A 144 2.24 -31.17 -1.32
N ASP A 145 1.68 -30.05 -1.77
CA ASP A 145 2.43 -29.13 -2.62
C ASP A 145 2.21 -27.71 -2.10
N GLU A 146 3.31 -27.16 -1.60
CA GLU A 146 3.48 -25.81 -1.15
C GLU A 146 3.96 -24.99 -2.34
N SER A 147 3.23 -23.94 -2.70
CA SER A 147 3.78 -22.78 -3.41
C SER A 147 2.85 -21.59 -3.22
N PRO A 148 3.26 -20.56 -2.44
CA PRO A 148 2.58 -19.27 -2.49
C PRO A 148 2.95 -18.60 -3.81
N ALA A 149 1.95 -18.36 -4.66
CA ALA A 149 2.13 -17.47 -5.80
C ALA A 149 2.42 -16.06 -5.27
N PHE A 150 3.60 -15.54 -5.61
CA PHE A 150 3.91 -14.12 -5.46
C PHE A 150 3.04 -13.36 -6.47
N ASP A 151 1.96 -12.74 -6.00
CA ASP A 151 1.25 -11.76 -6.81
C ASP A 151 2.18 -10.56 -7.06
N ALA A 152 2.37 -10.28 -8.34
CA ALA A 152 3.20 -9.20 -8.83
C ALA A 152 2.71 -7.85 -8.28
N ASP A 153 3.61 -7.11 -7.63
CA ASP A 153 3.47 -5.69 -7.31
C ASP A 153 3.33 -4.90 -8.62
N SER A 154 2.07 -4.67 -9.03
CA SER A 154 1.75 -3.82 -10.18
C SER A 154 1.44 -2.42 -9.70
N SER A 155 2.50 -1.70 -9.33
CA SER A 155 2.46 -0.26 -9.12
C SER A 155 3.07 0.46 -10.34
N ASP A 156 2.40 0.38 -11.50
CA ASP A 156 2.66 1.29 -12.62
C ASP A 156 1.34 1.77 -13.23
N SER A 157 0.91 2.96 -12.81
CA SER A 157 -0.10 3.75 -13.52
C SER A 157 0.54 5.02 -14.06
N THR A 158 1.49 4.86 -14.96
CA THR A 158 1.91 5.93 -15.88
C THR A 158 1.54 5.60 -17.34
N GLY A 159 0.39 4.96 -17.54
CA GLY A 159 -0.24 4.82 -18.85
C GLY A 159 -0.96 6.10 -19.29
N LEU A 160 -0.25 7.22 -19.48
CA LEU A 160 -0.79 8.35 -20.22
C LEU A 160 -0.58 8.09 -21.72
N PRO A 161 -1.61 8.21 -22.58
CA PRO A 161 -1.42 8.13 -24.03
C PRO A 161 -0.51 9.28 -24.45
N GLY A 162 0.57 8.96 -25.17
CA GLY A 162 1.64 9.89 -25.53
C GLY A 162 1.11 11.16 -26.19
N SER A 163 1.02 12.25 -25.42
CA SER A 163 0.81 13.58 -25.97
C SER A 163 2.13 14.02 -26.61
N ASN A 164 2.09 14.43 -27.88
CA ASN A 164 3.23 15.05 -28.54
C ASN A 164 3.55 16.40 -27.88
N ILE A 165 4.38 16.38 -26.85
CA ILE A 165 4.85 17.59 -26.17
C ILE A 165 5.81 18.30 -27.13
N LYS A 166 5.39 19.44 -27.70
CA LYS A 166 6.27 20.31 -28.48
C LYS A 166 7.24 21.02 -27.53
N LEU A 167 8.41 20.41 -27.35
CA LEU A 167 9.54 20.99 -26.63
C LEU A 167 10.20 22.04 -27.52
N ASN A 168 9.56 23.19 -27.70
CA ASN A 168 10.04 24.31 -28.50
C ASN A 168 11.39 24.83 -27.96
N ASP A 169 12.52 24.37 -28.52
CA ASP A 169 13.91 24.83 -28.37
C ASP A 169 14.44 25.16 -26.95
N LYS A 170 13.67 24.88 -25.90
CA LYS A 170 14.01 25.15 -24.50
C LYS A 170 14.92 24.09 -23.90
N ILE A 171 15.15 22.98 -24.60
CA ILE A 171 15.96 21.86 -24.12
C ILE A 171 16.95 21.45 -25.20
N LYS A 172 18.24 21.63 -24.95
CA LYS A 172 19.32 21.08 -25.80
C LYS A 172 19.76 19.75 -25.21
N LEU A 173 19.37 18.65 -25.84
CA LEU A 173 19.88 17.34 -25.50
C LEU A 173 21.30 17.20 -26.07
N VAL A 174 22.28 16.94 -25.21
CA VAL A 174 23.63 16.61 -25.64
C VAL A 174 23.59 15.19 -26.21
N LYS A 175 23.72 15.08 -27.54
CA LYS A 175 23.85 13.79 -28.22
C LYS A 175 25.21 13.20 -27.84
N ASN A 176 25.22 12.05 -27.17
CA ASN A 176 26.43 11.26 -27.03
C ASN A 176 26.90 10.83 -28.43
N GLN A 177 28.09 11.28 -28.82
CA GLN A 177 28.77 10.77 -30.01
C GLN A 177 29.27 9.36 -29.68
N ARG A 178 28.92 8.41 -30.56
CA ARG A 178 29.50 7.07 -30.57
C ARG A 178 30.86 7.11 -31.24
#